data_AF-A0A7J3ZSP7-F1
#
_entry.id   AF-A0A7J3ZSP7-F1
#
_cell.length_a   1.000
_cell.length_b   1.000
_cell.length_c   1.000
_cell.angle_alpha   90.00
_cell.angle_beta   90.00
_cell.angle_gamma   90.00
#
_symmetry.space_group_name_H-M   'P 1'
#
loop_
_entity.id
_entity.type
_entity.pdbx_description
1 polymer ?
#
loop_
_entity_poly.entity_id
_entity_poly.type
_entity_poly.pdbx_seq_one_letter_code
_entity_poly.pdbx_strand_id
1 'polypeptide(L)'
;MTLVVYSIPWGRVGEEVTTGWGFTIPFLFTYLIGILLGLIMLLIKFRPVIMTIIAGILMIIEVIGAIIGIGLAELIGALTGEEVSGEAGLGFAFLMSLIYTVMGSYAGGKMVKVKMPSPEYDISSTKPRILSCPKCGSANTTGYMGEYECMSCGHKFRIEQQVPSPKPPPPSTAVSYPSRPSRGIRITLVIVLLVMGFLLGGIVRYSSREIVTTVLTLTYPTAVTSTITFSKTLPLTTVTLLTTRATTLSFTKLVTITMTPKPKIYAEITSAEAVIKMENHTFLVRFNVTSEATIRLIGPDGVEKDHSTISPPETGIYLKMTERLYGYETPPPRKYHVIIMANGVKIVEKEFEFTGYNTKVIKVDFVGKEWNEYFGGRIEGIIIHLREKKHGEVST
;
A
#
# COMPACT_ATOMS: atom_id res chain seq x y z
N MET A 1 27.37 -0.35 6.11
CA MET A 1 27.63 -0.98 4.80
C MET A 1 26.69 -0.47 3.72
N THR A 2 25.38 -0.51 3.92
CA THR A 2 24.36 -0.02 2.97
C THR A 2 24.61 1.43 2.50
N LEU A 3 25.01 2.32 3.42
CA LEU A 3 25.40 3.70 3.11
C LEU A 3 26.58 3.83 2.13
N VAL A 4 27.56 2.91 2.22
CA VAL A 4 28.72 2.87 1.32
C VAL A 4 28.27 2.44 -0.09
N VAL A 5 27.38 1.45 -0.17
CA VAL A 5 26.82 0.94 -1.43
C VAL A 5 26.08 2.03 -2.20
N TYR A 6 25.37 2.91 -1.49
CA TYR A 6 24.62 4.02 -2.08
C TYR A 6 25.51 5.14 -2.64
N SER A 7 26.76 5.20 -2.17
CA SER A 7 27.76 6.18 -2.61
C SER A 7 28.53 5.70 -3.84
N ILE A 8 28.29 4.47 -4.30
CA ILE A 8 28.85 3.94 -5.55
C ILE A 8 28.03 4.52 -6.72
N PRO A 9 28.64 4.79 -7.89
CA PRO A 9 27.93 5.15 -9.11
C PRO A 9 26.83 4.15 -9.49
N TRP A 10 25.61 4.63 -9.73
CA TRP A 10 24.46 3.80 -10.15
C TRP A 10 24.14 3.97 -11.63
N GLY A 11 24.33 5.16 -12.18
CA GLY A 11 24.16 5.43 -13.59
C GLY A 11 24.97 6.64 -14.04
N ARG A 12 25.26 6.70 -15.33
CA ARG A 12 25.96 7.81 -15.98
C ARG A 12 25.09 8.38 -17.09
N VAL A 13 25.04 9.71 -17.17
CA VAL A 13 24.38 10.46 -18.24
C VAL A 13 25.44 11.37 -18.86
N GLY A 14 25.92 11.03 -20.05
CA GLY A 14 27.07 11.71 -20.65
C GLY A 14 28.33 11.59 -19.78
N GLU A 15 28.89 12.73 -19.36
CA GLU A 15 30.05 12.79 -18.45
C GLU A 15 29.65 12.82 -16.97
N GLU A 16 28.37 13.04 -16.67
CA GLU A 16 27.88 13.14 -15.30
C GLU A 16 27.59 11.77 -14.71
N VAL A 17 28.23 11.49 -13.58
CA VAL A 17 28.03 10.24 -12.83
C VAL A 17 27.08 10.49 -11.67
N THR A 18 25.97 9.77 -11.66
CA THR A 18 24.99 9.82 -10.59
C THR A 18 25.18 8.64 -9.65
N THR A 19 25.24 8.93 -8.35
CA THR A 19 25.20 7.92 -7.29
C THR A 19 23.74 7.65 -6.90
N GLY A 20 23.49 6.65 -6.05
CA GLY A 20 22.14 6.38 -5.54
C GLY A 20 21.47 7.61 -4.91
N TRP A 21 22.26 8.54 -4.33
CA TRP A 21 21.75 9.79 -3.75
C TRP A 21 21.21 10.79 -4.78
N GLY A 22 21.67 10.70 -6.04
CA GLY A 22 21.28 11.61 -7.11
C GLY A 22 20.03 11.17 -7.88
N PHE A 23 19.55 9.95 -7.67
CA PHE A 23 18.29 9.49 -8.28
C PHE A 23 17.11 10.16 -7.58
N THR A 24 16.34 10.93 -8.37
CA THR A 24 15.26 11.84 -7.93
C THR A 24 14.35 11.27 -6.84
N ILE A 25 13.96 12.12 -5.88
CA ILE A 25 12.91 11.93 -4.87
C ILE A 25 11.67 11.33 -5.56
N PRO A 26 11.39 10.01 -5.37
CA PRO A 26 11.05 9.42 -4.07
C PRO A 26 12.03 8.38 -3.51
N PHE A 27 13.09 8.01 -4.24
CA PHE A 27 13.93 6.84 -3.89
C PHE A 27 14.69 6.99 -2.56
N LEU A 28 15.13 8.20 -2.24
CA LEU A 28 15.82 8.50 -0.98
C LEU A 28 14.93 8.25 0.25
N PHE A 29 13.63 8.57 0.17
CA PHE A 29 12.72 8.48 1.30
C PHE A 29 12.36 7.04 1.63
N THR A 30 12.04 6.23 0.63
CA THR A 30 11.70 4.83 0.86
C THR A 30 12.89 4.07 1.43
N TYR A 31 14.11 4.41 1.00
CA TYR A 31 15.33 3.75 1.47
C TYR A 31 15.66 4.13 2.91
N LEU A 32 15.54 5.43 3.23
CA LEU A 32 15.66 5.91 4.60
C LEU A 32 14.61 5.23 5.50
N ILE A 33 13.37 5.10 5.03
CA ILE A 33 12.29 4.38 5.73
C ILE A 33 12.67 2.91 5.91
N GLY A 34 13.21 2.24 4.89
CA GLY A 34 13.66 0.85 4.96
C GLY A 34 14.75 0.63 6.01
N ILE A 35 15.77 1.50 6.03
CA ILE A 35 16.84 1.49 7.04
C ILE A 35 16.27 1.79 8.44
N LEU A 36 15.41 2.81 8.55
CA LEU A 36 14.82 3.23 9.82
C LEU A 36 13.94 2.13 10.40
N LEU A 37 13.11 1.49 9.57
CA LEU A 37 12.32 0.32 9.94
C LEU A 37 13.26 -0.81 10.37
N GLY A 38 14.30 -1.13 9.59
CA GLY A 38 15.29 -2.14 9.96
C GLY A 38 15.96 -1.88 11.32
N LEU A 39 16.29 -0.61 11.61
CA LEU A 39 16.88 -0.20 12.89
C LEU A 39 15.87 -0.27 14.04
N ILE A 40 14.65 0.25 13.84
CA ILE A 40 13.55 0.16 14.81
C ILE A 40 13.24 -1.31 15.13
N MET A 41 13.32 -2.21 14.14
CA MET A 41 13.12 -3.66 14.35
C MET A 41 14.20 -4.31 15.20
N LEU A 42 15.44 -3.82 15.17
CA LEU A 42 16.48 -4.29 16.09
C LEU A 42 16.19 -3.86 17.53
N LEU A 43 15.47 -2.76 17.73
CA LEU A 43 15.06 -2.27 19.05
C LEU A 43 13.76 -2.93 19.55
N ILE A 44 12.80 -3.19 18.66
CA ILE A 44 11.50 -3.77 19.00
C ILE A 44 11.54 -5.29 18.82
N LYS A 45 11.51 -6.05 19.92
CA LYS A 45 11.50 -7.54 19.94
C LYS A 45 10.22 -8.19 19.36
N PHE A 46 9.44 -7.48 18.56
CA PHE A 46 8.17 -7.98 18.02
C PHE A 46 8.37 -8.62 16.64
N ARG A 47 8.30 -9.96 16.60
CA ARG A 47 8.34 -10.77 15.36
C ARG A 47 9.45 -10.37 14.36
N PRO A 48 10.73 -10.40 14.78
CA PRO A 48 11.84 -9.86 14.01
C PRO A 48 11.97 -10.49 12.61
N VAL A 49 11.67 -11.78 12.47
CA VAL A 49 11.81 -12.50 11.18
C VAL A 49 10.87 -11.97 10.10
N ILE A 50 9.57 -11.77 10.42
CA ILE A 50 8.58 -11.33 9.43
C ILE A 50 8.91 -9.90 8.98
N MET A 51 9.29 -9.05 9.93
CA MET A 51 9.60 -7.65 9.65
C MET A 51 10.88 -7.48 8.83
N THR A 52 11.92 -8.29 9.08
CA THR A 52 13.11 -8.29 8.22
C THR A 52 12.80 -8.71 6.78
N ILE A 53 11.89 -9.67 6.59
CA ILE A 53 11.45 -10.06 5.24
C ILE A 53 10.74 -8.91 4.54
N ILE A 54 9.84 -8.20 5.24
CA ILE A 54 9.15 -7.02 4.70
C ILE A 54 10.16 -5.93 4.32
N ALA A 55 11.12 -5.62 5.20
CA ALA A 55 12.17 -4.64 4.92
C ALA A 55 13.01 -5.04 3.70
N GLY A 56 13.37 -6.31 3.57
CA GLY A 56 14.08 -6.84 2.40
C GLY A 56 13.31 -6.69 1.10
N ILE A 57 11.99 -6.97 1.11
CA ILE A 57 11.12 -6.79 -0.06
C ILE A 57 11.06 -5.31 -0.47
N LEU A 58 10.89 -4.40 0.49
CA LEU A 58 10.87 -2.96 0.22
C LEU A 58 12.18 -2.50 -0.45
N MET A 59 13.33 -2.96 0.06
CA MET A 59 14.63 -2.66 -0.56
C MET A 59 14.78 -3.22 -1.98
N ILE A 60 14.17 -4.36 -2.31
CA ILE A 60 14.20 -4.92 -3.67
C ILE A 60 13.32 -4.11 -4.63
N ILE A 61 12.13 -3.68 -4.18
CA ILE A 61 11.22 -2.84 -4.97
C ILE A 61 11.91 -1.55 -5.40
N GLU A 62 12.78 -0.98 -4.55
CA GLU A 62 13.56 0.21 -4.89
C GLU A 62 14.56 -0.02 -6.01
N VAL A 63 15.30 -1.12 -5.97
CA VAL A 63 16.23 -1.48 -7.04
C VAL A 63 15.47 -1.65 -8.37
N ILE A 64 14.28 -2.26 -8.33
CA ILE A 64 13.41 -2.38 -9.51
C ILE A 64 12.99 -1.00 -10.01
N GLY A 65 12.59 -0.09 -9.11
CA GLY A 65 12.25 1.28 -9.48
C GLY A 65 13.42 2.06 -10.08
N ALA A 66 14.64 1.85 -9.59
CA ALA A 66 15.85 2.44 -10.17
C ALA A 66 16.16 1.89 -11.57
N ILE A 67 15.95 0.59 -11.81
CA ILE A 67 16.06 -0.01 -13.15
C ILE A 67 15.06 0.65 -14.12
N ILE A 68 13.80 0.83 -13.69
CA ILE A 68 12.78 1.51 -14.50
C ILE A 68 13.18 2.96 -14.76
N GLY A 69 13.71 3.65 -13.73
CA GLY A 69 14.20 5.03 -13.85
C GLY A 69 15.33 5.16 -14.86
N ILE A 70 16.30 4.25 -14.87
CA ILE A 70 17.38 4.20 -15.87
C ILE A 70 16.81 3.98 -17.28
N GLY A 71 15.85 3.06 -17.45
CA GLY A 71 15.23 2.82 -18.76
C GLY A 71 14.46 4.05 -19.29
N LEU A 72 13.82 4.82 -18.40
CA LEU A 72 13.20 6.10 -18.77
C LEU A 72 14.25 7.17 -19.09
N ALA A 73 15.34 7.22 -18.33
CA ALA A 73 16.45 8.14 -18.58
C ALA A 73 17.12 7.84 -19.93
N GLU A 74 17.31 6.57 -20.30
CA GLU A 74 17.82 6.16 -21.61
C GLU A 74 16.90 6.61 -22.75
N LEU A 75 15.58 6.52 -22.57
CA LEU A 75 14.61 7.04 -23.54
C LEU A 75 14.75 8.56 -23.71
N ILE A 76 14.94 9.31 -22.62
CA ILE A 76 15.14 10.77 -22.68
C ILE A 76 16.50 11.10 -23.27
N GLY A 77 17.56 10.38 -22.89
CA GLY A 77 18.92 10.51 -23.42
C GLY A 77 18.96 10.30 -24.92
N ALA A 78 18.24 9.31 -25.44
CA ALA A 78 18.07 9.10 -26.87
C ALA A 78 17.39 10.29 -27.59
N LEU A 79 16.54 11.05 -26.89
CA LEU A 79 15.93 12.28 -27.43
C LEU A 79 16.87 13.50 -27.34
N THR A 80 17.75 13.57 -26.34
CA THR A 80 18.71 14.67 -26.15
C THR A 80 20.06 14.43 -26.83
N GLY A 81 20.32 13.21 -27.31
CA GLY A 81 21.62 12.80 -27.86
C GLY A 81 22.66 12.44 -26.79
N GLU A 82 22.24 12.24 -25.55
CA GLU A 82 23.11 11.83 -24.45
C GLU A 82 23.06 10.31 -24.24
N GLU A 83 24.23 9.69 -24.10
CA GLU A 83 24.33 8.27 -23.76
C GLU A 83 24.08 8.07 -22.27
N VAL A 84 23.12 7.19 -21.96
CA VAL A 84 22.82 6.78 -20.58
C VAL A 84 23.28 5.35 -20.40
N SER A 85 24.09 5.08 -19.38
CA SER A 85 24.54 3.74 -19.05
C SER A 85 24.37 3.42 -17.57
N GLY A 86 23.91 2.19 -17.29
CA GLY A 86 23.86 1.66 -15.93
C GLY A 86 25.24 1.29 -15.43
N GLU A 87 25.55 1.62 -14.18
CA GLU A 87 26.86 1.34 -13.55
C GLU A 87 26.76 0.17 -12.56
N ALA A 88 27.92 -0.36 -12.15
CA ALA A 88 28.01 -1.53 -11.29
C ALA A 88 27.35 -1.37 -9.91
N GLY A 89 27.16 -0.13 -9.43
CA GLY A 89 26.54 0.16 -8.14
C GLY A 89 25.12 -0.36 -8.00
N LEU A 90 24.35 -0.38 -9.10
CA LEU A 90 22.98 -0.90 -9.11
C LEU A 90 22.94 -2.41 -8.82
N GLY A 91 23.79 -3.18 -9.50
CA GLY A 91 23.93 -4.63 -9.28
C GLY A 91 24.46 -4.94 -7.88
N PHE A 92 25.39 -4.14 -7.37
CA PHE A 92 25.91 -4.29 -6.02
C PHE A 92 24.87 -3.97 -4.94
N ALA A 93 24.04 -2.94 -5.14
CA ALA A 93 22.91 -2.63 -4.26
C ALA A 93 21.92 -3.79 -4.16
N PHE A 94 21.56 -4.38 -5.30
CA PHE A 94 20.71 -5.57 -5.33
C PHE A 94 21.30 -6.74 -4.53
N LEU A 95 22.57 -7.06 -4.76
CA LEU A 95 23.26 -8.14 -4.07
C LEU A 95 23.29 -7.92 -2.56
N MET A 96 23.59 -6.69 -2.13
CA MET A 96 23.62 -6.34 -0.71
C MET A 96 22.24 -6.41 -0.07
N SER A 97 21.18 -6.05 -0.79
CA SER A 97 19.79 -6.22 -0.33
C SER A 97 19.42 -7.68 -0.11
N LEU A 98 19.86 -8.59 -0.97
CA LEU A 98 19.69 -10.03 -0.80
C LEU A 98 20.46 -10.55 0.42
N ILE A 99 21.74 -10.17 0.55
CA ILE A 99 22.58 -10.56 1.68
C ILE A 99 21.95 -10.09 2.99
N TYR A 100 21.48 -8.84 3.05
CA TYR A 100 20.79 -8.28 4.21
C TYR A 100 19.55 -9.09 4.60
N THR A 101 18.71 -9.42 3.62
CA THR A 101 17.47 -10.18 3.86
C THR A 101 17.76 -11.59 4.39
N VAL A 102 18.76 -12.27 3.82
CA VAL A 102 19.16 -13.63 4.24
C VAL A 102 19.84 -13.61 5.61
N MET A 103 20.82 -12.73 5.83
CA MET A 103 21.52 -12.61 7.12
C MET A 103 20.58 -12.18 8.24
N GLY A 104 19.72 -11.20 7.98
CA GLY A 104 18.79 -10.67 8.97
C GLY A 104 17.71 -11.67 9.35
N SER A 105 17.17 -12.43 8.39
CA SER A 105 16.21 -13.51 8.70
C SER A 105 16.86 -14.65 9.48
N TYR A 106 18.12 -15.00 9.16
CA TYR A 106 18.90 -15.98 9.92
C TYR A 106 19.16 -15.53 11.36
N ALA A 107 19.62 -14.28 11.56
CA ALA A 107 19.88 -13.71 12.88
C ALA A 107 18.59 -13.61 13.72
N GLY A 108 17.50 -13.10 13.13
CA GLY A 108 16.19 -13.04 13.79
C GLY A 108 15.68 -14.42 14.22
N GLY A 109 15.92 -15.45 13.40
CA GLY A 109 15.57 -16.83 13.74
C GLY A 109 16.35 -17.37 14.95
N LYS A 110 17.62 -17.00 15.13
CA LYS A 110 18.40 -17.38 16.32
C LYS A 110 17.91 -16.66 17.57
N MET A 111 17.51 -15.40 17.48
CA MET A 111 17.01 -14.63 18.63
C MET A 111 15.72 -15.21 19.22
N VAL A 112 14.86 -15.85 18.41
CA VAL A 112 13.63 -16.50 18.89
C VAL A 112 13.92 -17.82 19.62
N LYS A 113 15.00 -18.53 19.27
CA LYS A 113 15.37 -19.80 19.90
C LYS A 113 16.08 -19.64 21.24
N VAL A 114 16.73 -18.50 21.47
CA VAL A 114 17.19 -18.15 22.80
C VAL A 114 15.95 -17.81 23.61
N LYS A 115 15.40 -18.84 24.26
CA LYS A 115 14.32 -18.73 25.25
C LYS A 115 14.87 -17.85 26.37
N MET A 116 14.78 -16.53 26.19
CA MET A 116 15.04 -15.61 27.28
C MET A 116 14.13 -16.07 28.42
N PRO A 117 14.63 -16.12 29.67
CA PRO A 117 13.76 -16.34 30.81
C PRO A 117 12.72 -15.23 30.75
N SER A 118 11.55 -15.58 30.20
CA SER A 118 10.36 -14.76 30.33
C SER A 118 10.21 -14.56 31.82
N PRO A 119 10.01 -13.34 32.33
CA PRO A 119 9.49 -13.19 33.68
C PRO A 119 8.13 -13.88 33.65
N GLU A 120 8.14 -15.15 34.04
CA GLU A 120 6.99 -16.00 34.20
C GLU A 120 6.26 -15.40 35.39
N TYR A 121 5.41 -14.41 35.11
CA TYR A 121 4.27 -14.16 35.97
C TYR A 121 3.39 -15.40 35.82
N ASP A 122 3.68 -16.40 36.64
CA ASP A 122 2.75 -17.46 36.98
C ASP A 122 1.52 -16.79 37.59
N ILE A 123 0.62 -16.33 36.72
CA ILE A 123 -0.79 -16.25 37.08
C ILE A 123 -1.26 -17.70 37.07
N SER A 124 -0.82 -18.43 38.09
CA SER A 124 -1.43 -19.68 38.48
C SER A 124 -2.93 -19.40 38.54
N SER A 125 -3.67 -20.04 37.63
CA SER A 125 -5.13 -20.15 37.68
C SER A 125 -5.49 -21.00 38.91
N THR A 126 -5.15 -20.47 40.09
CA THR A 126 -5.72 -20.91 41.34
C THR A 126 -7.10 -20.31 41.30
N LYS A 127 -8.10 -21.15 41.06
CA LYS A 127 -9.53 -20.88 41.30
C LYS A 127 -9.63 -19.85 42.43
N PRO A 128 -10.10 -18.61 42.18
CA PRO A 128 -10.01 -17.55 43.17
C PRO A 128 -10.68 -18.06 44.43
N ARG A 129 -9.89 -18.29 45.49
CA ARG A 129 -10.44 -18.62 46.79
C ARG A 129 -11.26 -17.40 47.16
N ILE A 130 -12.58 -17.56 47.16
CA ILE A 130 -13.53 -16.51 47.48
C ILE A 130 -13.16 -16.01 48.87
N LEU A 131 -12.54 -14.83 48.91
CA LEU A 131 -12.09 -14.18 50.13
C LEU A 131 -13.34 -13.82 50.94
N SER A 132 -13.56 -14.50 52.06
CA SER A 132 -14.71 -14.28 52.93
C SER A 132 -14.27 -13.58 54.20
N CYS A 133 -15.04 -12.60 54.68
CA CYS A 133 -14.74 -11.87 55.90
C CYS A 133 -14.69 -12.82 57.11
N PRO A 134 -13.61 -12.83 57.91
CA PRO A 134 -13.49 -13.75 59.04
C PRO A 134 -14.51 -13.47 60.16
N LYS A 135 -15.06 -12.26 60.23
CA LYS A 135 -16.02 -11.87 61.27
C LYS A 135 -17.47 -12.22 60.94
N CYS A 136 -17.88 -12.13 59.67
CA CYS A 136 -19.29 -12.29 59.27
C CYS A 136 -19.52 -13.27 58.10
N GLY A 137 -18.47 -13.82 57.50
CA GLY A 137 -18.57 -14.73 56.36
C GLY A 137 -18.95 -14.08 55.02
N SER A 138 -19.21 -12.77 54.98
CA SER A 138 -19.54 -12.07 53.74
C SER A 138 -18.38 -12.07 52.75
N ALA A 139 -18.66 -12.38 51.49
CA ALA A 139 -17.71 -12.28 50.38
C ALA A 139 -17.52 -10.83 49.87
N ASN A 140 -18.31 -9.88 50.39
CA ASN A 140 -18.23 -8.48 50.02
C ASN A 140 -17.06 -7.79 50.76
N THR A 141 -15.85 -8.05 50.27
CA THR A 141 -14.60 -7.50 50.80
C THR A 141 -13.90 -6.67 49.73
N THR A 142 -13.38 -5.51 50.12
CA THR A 142 -12.52 -4.67 49.28
C THR A 142 -11.14 -4.60 49.92
N GLY A 143 -10.06 -4.62 49.14
CA GLY A 143 -8.72 -4.59 49.69
C GLY A 143 -7.72 -3.82 48.84
N TYR A 144 -6.81 -3.12 49.52
CA TYR A 144 -5.72 -2.37 48.93
C TYR A 144 -4.43 -2.67 49.70
N MET A 145 -3.38 -3.09 48.99
CA MET A 145 -2.04 -3.37 49.57
C MET A 145 -2.02 -4.36 50.77
N GLY A 146 -2.86 -5.41 50.74
CA GLY A 146 -2.85 -6.47 51.75
C GLY A 146 -3.70 -6.19 52.99
N GLU A 147 -4.35 -5.02 53.06
CA GLU A 147 -5.42 -4.73 54.01
C GLU A 147 -6.78 -4.89 53.33
N TYR A 148 -7.70 -5.58 54.00
CA TYR A 148 -9.04 -5.84 53.52
C TYR A 148 -10.07 -5.30 54.49
N GLU A 149 -11.13 -4.69 53.97
CA GLU A 149 -12.28 -4.22 54.73
C GLU A 149 -13.55 -4.90 54.22
N CYS A 150 -14.34 -5.46 55.14
CA CYS A 150 -15.64 -6.03 54.79
C CYS A 150 -16.71 -4.95 54.74
N MET A 151 -17.31 -4.77 53.56
CA MET A 151 -18.35 -3.76 53.32
C MET A 151 -19.67 -4.09 54.06
N SER A 152 -19.87 -5.33 54.48
CA SER A 152 -21.07 -5.74 55.21
C SER A 152 -21.00 -5.48 56.72
N CYS A 153 -19.83 -5.52 57.34
CA CYS A 153 -19.70 -5.41 58.80
C CYS A 153 -18.61 -4.43 59.28
N GLY A 154 -17.89 -3.77 58.37
CA GLY A 154 -16.84 -2.79 58.66
C GLY A 154 -15.56 -3.39 59.27
N HIS A 155 -15.41 -4.72 59.27
CA HIS A 155 -14.23 -5.34 59.88
C HIS A 155 -13.02 -5.28 58.93
N LYS A 156 -11.91 -4.71 59.44
CA LYS A 156 -10.62 -4.65 58.76
C LYS A 156 -9.73 -5.82 59.19
N PHE A 157 -9.13 -6.53 58.23
CA PHE A 157 -8.26 -7.67 58.47
C PHE A 157 -7.14 -7.75 57.43
N ARG A 158 -6.03 -8.42 57.77
CA ARG A 158 -4.90 -8.69 56.87
C ARG A 158 -4.81 -10.18 56.60
N ILE A 159 -4.40 -10.56 55.39
CA ILE A 159 -4.14 -11.96 55.03
C ILE A 159 -2.64 -12.16 55.09
N GLU A 160 -2.18 -13.00 56.01
CA GLU A 160 -0.79 -13.44 56.01
C GLU A 160 -0.52 -14.19 54.70
N GLN A 161 0.27 -13.56 53.82
CA GLN A 161 0.74 -14.21 52.60
C GLN A 161 1.46 -15.50 53.00
N GLN A 162 0.91 -16.65 52.58
CA GLN A 162 1.62 -17.91 52.69
C GLN A 162 2.96 -17.77 51.96
N VAL A 163 4.04 -17.95 52.72
CA VAL A 163 5.43 -17.93 52.24
C VAL A 163 5.53 -18.88 51.03
N PRO A 164 6.05 -18.44 49.87
CA PRO A 164 6.19 -19.29 48.70
C PRO A 164 7.00 -20.55 49.03
N SER A 165 6.45 -21.71 48.71
CA SER A 165 7.13 -23.00 48.93
C SER A 165 8.45 -23.06 48.15
N PRO A 166 9.53 -23.68 48.68
CA PRO A 166 10.84 -23.72 48.03
C PRO A 166 10.78 -24.37 46.64
N LYS A 167 11.33 -23.67 45.64
CA LYS A 167 11.39 -24.11 44.24
C LYS A 167 12.28 -25.37 44.11
N PRO A 168 11.84 -26.46 43.47
CA PRO A 168 12.68 -27.64 43.26
C PRO A 168 13.87 -27.32 42.32
N PRO A 169 15.02 -28.00 42.49
CA PRO A 169 16.22 -27.72 41.72
C PRO A 169 16.05 -28.08 40.23
N PRO A 170 16.70 -27.34 39.32
CA PRO A 170 16.54 -27.50 37.88
C PRO A 170 17.07 -28.86 37.39
N PRO A 171 16.40 -29.52 36.43
CA PRO A 171 16.88 -30.76 35.86
C PRO A 171 18.14 -30.55 35.01
N SER A 172 19.10 -31.44 35.21
CA SER A 172 20.38 -31.54 34.49
C SER A 172 20.19 -31.61 32.96
N THR A 173 20.89 -30.72 32.28
CA THR A 173 21.27 -30.67 30.85
C THR A 173 20.88 -31.87 29.99
N ALA A 174 19.81 -31.72 29.21
CA ALA A 174 19.50 -32.62 28.09
C ALA A 174 20.28 -32.18 26.85
N VAL A 175 21.04 -33.12 26.29
CA VAL A 175 21.80 -33.00 25.05
C VAL A 175 20.88 -32.60 23.89
N SER A 176 21.18 -31.47 23.23
CA SER A 176 20.41 -30.97 22.09
C SER A 176 20.69 -31.78 20.83
N TYR A 177 19.71 -32.53 20.34
CA TYR A 177 19.74 -33.11 19.00
C TYR A 177 19.61 -32.02 17.92
N PRO A 178 20.26 -32.17 16.75
CA PRO A 178 20.14 -31.22 15.65
C PRO A 178 18.69 -31.15 15.17
N SER A 179 18.04 -30.02 15.45
CA SER A 179 16.65 -29.79 15.06
C SER A 179 16.52 -29.86 13.54
N ARG A 180 15.77 -30.86 13.08
CA ARG A 180 15.32 -31.08 11.69
C ARG A 180 14.86 -29.74 11.08
N PRO A 181 15.34 -29.35 9.88
CA PRO A 181 15.05 -28.05 9.30
C PRO A 181 13.54 -27.85 9.15
N SER A 182 13.01 -26.84 9.83
CA SER A 182 11.59 -26.51 9.86
C SER A 182 11.08 -26.22 8.45
N ARG A 183 9.90 -26.75 8.10
CA ARG A 183 9.24 -26.60 6.78
C ARG A 183 9.25 -25.17 6.22
N GLY A 184 9.27 -24.15 7.09
CA GLY A 184 9.35 -22.74 6.69
C GLY A 184 10.60 -22.38 5.86
N ILE A 185 11.77 -22.97 6.15
CA ILE A 185 13.01 -22.67 5.41
C ILE A 185 12.90 -23.10 3.94
N ARG A 186 12.18 -24.21 3.68
CA ARG A 186 11.97 -24.70 2.31
C ARG A 186 11.06 -23.76 1.51
N ILE A 187 10.05 -23.18 2.15
CA ILE A 187 9.13 -22.24 1.49
C ILE A 187 9.87 -20.94 1.16
N THR A 188 10.66 -20.40 2.08
CA THR A 188 11.47 -19.20 1.82
C THR A 188 12.45 -19.42 0.67
N LEU A 189 13.11 -20.58 0.61
CA LEU A 189 14.06 -20.91 -0.46
C LEU A 189 13.37 -21.03 -1.83
N VAL A 190 12.15 -21.58 -1.88
CA VAL A 190 11.33 -21.64 -3.10
C VAL A 190 10.90 -20.24 -3.56
N ILE A 191 10.47 -19.37 -2.65
CA ILE A 191 10.09 -17.98 -3.01
C ILE A 191 11.29 -17.21 -3.55
N VAL A 192 12.48 -17.34 -2.92
CA VAL A 192 13.70 -16.69 -3.39
C VAL A 192 14.11 -17.20 -4.77
N LEU A 193 14.06 -18.51 -5.01
CA LEU A 193 14.34 -19.08 -6.34
C LEU A 193 13.30 -18.65 -7.39
N LEU A 194 12.03 -18.52 -7.02
CA LEU A 194 10.97 -18.07 -7.92
C LEU A 194 11.14 -16.59 -8.30
N VAL A 195 11.50 -15.73 -7.35
CA VAL A 195 11.83 -14.32 -7.62
C VAL A 195 13.09 -14.21 -8.49
N MET A 196 14.14 -15.00 -8.21
CA MET A 196 15.34 -15.05 -9.06
C MET A 196 15.03 -15.55 -10.47
N GLY A 197 14.19 -16.58 -10.61
CA GLY A 197 13.75 -17.10 -11.90
C GLY A 197 12.90 -16.11 -12.69
N PHE A 198 12.03 -15.35 -12.01
CA PHE A 198 11.22 -14.30 -12.65
C PHE A 198 12.08 -13.13 -13.13
N LEU A 199 13.09 -12.73 -12.34
CA LEU A 199 14.03 -11.67 -12.70
C LEU A 199 14.97 -12.09 -13.84
N LEU A 200 15.56 -13.29 -13.77
CA LEU A 200 16.42 -13.81 -14.84
C LEU A 200 15.64 -14.13 -16.12
N GLY A 201 14.42 -14.65 -16.00
CA GLY A 201 13.53 -14.93 -17.13
C GLY A 201 12.93 -13.67 -17.77
N GLY A 202 12.79 -12.59 -17.00
CA GLY A 202 12.32 -11.28 -17.50
C GLY A 202 13.35 -10.59 -18.40
N ILE A 203 14.65 -10.68 -18.05
CA ILE A 203 15.73 -10.02 -18.81
C ILE A 203 15.93 -10.65 -20.20
N VAL A 204 15.64 -11.95 -20.36
CA VAL A 204 15.80 -12.63 -21.66
C VAL A 204 14.60 -12.40 -22.61
N ARG A 205 13.46 -11.89 -22.12
CA ARG A 205 12.23 -11.79 -22.94
C ARG A 205 11.80 -10.37 -23.33
N TYR A 206 12.56 -9.33 -22.97
CA TYR A 206 12.28 -7.94 -23.39
C TYR A 206 12.87 -7.55 -24.76
N SER A 207 13.44 -8.48 -25.53
CA SER A 207 13.92 -8.20 -26.90
C SER A 207 12.85 -8.38 -27.99
N SER A 208 11.57 -8.35 -27.62
CA SER A 208 10.47 -8.44 -28.60
C SER A 208 9.20 -7.78 -28.07
N ARG A 209 9.17 -6.44 -28.05
CA ARG A 209 7.89 -5.73 -28.16
C ARG A 209 8.05 -4.39 -28.86
N GLU A 210 7.21 -4.28 -29.89
CA GLU A 210 6.97 -3.23 -30.86
C GLU A 210 7.25 -1.80 -30.39
N ILE A 211 8.09 -1.13 -31.20
CA ILE A 211 8.49 0.26 -31.12
C ILE A 211 7.25 1.15 -31.29
N VAL A 212 6.93 1.93 -30.26
CA VAL A 212 5.89 2.97 -30.33
C VAL A 212 6.53 4.26 -30.84
N THR A 213 6.18 4.64 -32.06
CA THR A 213 6.73 5.81 -32.77
C THR A 213 6.17 7.10 -32.20
N THR A 214 7.04 7.88 -31.54
CA THR A 214 6.73 9.22 -31.02
C THR A 214 7.20 10.25 -32.04
N VAL A 215 6.32 11.15 -32.48
CA VAL A 215 6.65 12.20 -33.44
C VAL A 215 7.24 13.39 -32.69
N LEU A 216 8.55 13.59 -32.81
CA LEU A 216 9.25 14.75 -32.26
C LEU A 216 9.72 15.64 -33.41
N THR A 217 9.27 16.90 -33.44
CA THR A 217 9.73 17.87 -34.43
C THR A 217 11.04 18.47 -33.93
N LEU A 218 12.18 18.04 -34.48
CA LEU A 218 13.47 18.59 -34.10
C LEU A 218 14.04 19.47 -35.21
N THR A 219 14.33 20.73 -34.86
CA THR A 219 14.85 21.74 -35.78
C THR A 219 16.35 21.89 -35.55
N TYR A 220 17.18 21.23 -36.35
CA TYR A 220 18.63 21.43 -36.33
C TYR A 220 19.03 22.44 -37.42
N PRO A 221 19.63 23.60 -37.08
CA PRO A 221 20.27 24.45 -38.08
C PRO A 221 21.65 23.89 -38.43
N THR A 222 21.81 23.31 -39.62
CA THR A 222 23.14 22.91 -40.13
C THR A 222 23.72 24.04 -40.98
N ALA A 223 24.79 24.70 -40.50
CA ALA A 223 25.51 25.70 -41.27
C ALA A 223 26.43 25.01 -42.30
N VAL A 224 26.11 25.14 -43.58
CA VAL A 224 26.97 24.66 -44.67
C VAL A 224 27.82 25.82 -45.19
N THR A 225 29.14 25.76 -44.97
CA THR A 225 30.09 26.74 -45.49
C THR A 225 30.53 26.31 -46.89
N SER A 226 30.08 27.02 -47.93
CA SER A 226 30.56 26.82 -49.30
C SER A 226 31.64 27.83 -49.63
N THR A 227 32.87 27.36 -49.88
CA THR A 227 33.99 28.20 -50.33
C THR A 227 33.96 28.24 -51.86
N ILE A 228 33.71 29.41 -52.45
CA ILE A 228 33.75 29.59 -53.90
C ILE A 228 35.01 30.36 -54.25
N THR A 229 35.95 29.71 -54.94
CA THR A 229 37.20 30.30 -55.40
C THR A 229 37.02 30.85 -56.81
N PHE A 230 37.11 32.17 -56.98
CA PHE A 230 37.19 32.81 -58.30
C PHE A 230 38.64 33.10 -58.64
N SER A 231 39.13 32.54 -59.75
CA SER A 231 40.35 33.02 -60.39
C SER A 231 39.99 33.80 -61.65
N LYS A 232 40.52 35.01 -61.77
CA LYS A 232 40.38 35.83 -62.96
C LYS A 232 41.76 36.08 -63.52
N THR A 233 42.00 35.57 -64.72
CA THR A 233 43.29 35.70 -65.40
C THR A 233 43.25 36.92 -66.32
N LEU A 234 44.14 37.89 -66.07
CA LEU A 234 44.46 38.99 -66.99
C LEU A 234 45.89 38.76 -67.53
N PRO A 235 46.21 39.20 -68.76
CA PRO A 235 47.55 39.03 -69.29
C PRO A 235 48.51 39.92 -68.49
N LEU A 236 49.51 39.28 -67.87
CA LEU A 236 50.46 39.83 -66.90
C LEU A 236 49.83 40.33 -65.60
N THR A 237 49.47 39.39 -64.71
CA THR A 237 49.63 39.38 -63.23
C THR A 237 48.42 38.66 -62.60
N THR A 238 48.67 37.54 -61.91
CA THR A 238 47.62 36.76 -61.26
C THR A 238 47.38 37.30 -59.85
N VAL A 239 46.16 37.79 -59.57
CA VAL A 239 45.72 38.18 -58.22
C VAL A 239 44.56 37.27 -57.81
N THR A 240 44.76 36.49 -56.75
CA THR A 240 43.74 35.60 -56.18
C THR A 240 42.99 36.37 -55.09
N LEU A 241 41.70 36.66 -55.30
CA LEU A 241 40.85 37.27 -54.28
C LEU A 241 39.91 36.20 -53.71
N LEU A 242 40.12 35.84 -52.44
CA LEU A 242 39.23 34.92 -51.73
C LEU A 242 38.08 35.70 -51.10
N THR A 243 36.85 35.45 -51.53
CA THR A 243 35.65 36.03 -50.91
C THR A 243 34.75 34.89 -50.44
N THR A 244 34.62 34.72 -49.13
CA THR A 244 33.73 33.75 -48.50
C THR A 244 32.37 34.38 -48.25
N ARG A 245 31.30 33.80 -48.81
CA ARG A 245 29.91 34.19 -48.55
C ARG A 245 29.18 33.01 -47.93
N ALA A 246 28.81 33.13 -46.65
CA ALA A 246 27.98 32.15 -45.96
C ALA A 246 26.51 32.38 -46.34
N THR A 247 25.82 31.33 -46.78
CA THR A 247 24.38 31.39 -47.11
C THR A 247 23.67 30.30 -46.31
N THR A 248 22.83 30.69 -45.36
CA THR A 248 22.00 29.77 -44.56
C THR A 248 20.79 29.31 -45.37
N LEU A 249 20.72 28.02 -45.69
CA LEU A 249 19.56 27.39 -46.32
C LEU A 249 18.79 26.57 -45.28
N SER A 250 17.55 26.97 -44.99
CA SER A 250 16.64 26.23 -44.12
C SER A 250 15.75 25.31 -44.96
N PHE A 251 15.92 23.99 -44.82
CA PHE A 251 15.03 23.01 -45.44
C PHE A 251 13.94 22.61 -44.45
N THR A 252 12.67 22.80 -44.83
CA THR A 252 11.51 22.38 -44.02
C THR A 252 10.97 21.08 -44.61
N LYS A 253 11.29 19.94 -43.99
CA LYS A 253 10.73 18.64 -44.40
C LYS A 253 9.41 18.42 -43.69
N LEU A 254 8.30 18.53 -44.42
CA LEU A 254 6.95 18.34 -43.90
C LEU A 254 6.60 16.84 -44.01
N VAL A 255 6.44 16.18 -42.87
CA VAL A 255 6.01 14.78 -42.81
C VAL A 255 4.62 14.75 -42.18
N THR A 256 3.62 14.44 -43.01
CA THR A 256 2.22 14.32 -42.59
C THR A 256 1.96 12.89 -42.13
N ILE A 257 1.58 12.72 -40.86
CA ILE A 257 1.21 11.42 -40.30
C ILE A 257 -0.27 11.44 -39.96
N THR A 258 -1.02 10.56 -40.60
CA THR A 258 -2.46 10.37 -40.40
C THR A 258 -2.67 9.46 -39.20
N MET A 259 -3.14 10.01 -38.08
CA MET A 259 -3.59 9.19 -36.95
C MET A 259 -5.09 8.92 -37.06
N THR A 260 -5.47 7.65 -36.96
CA THR A 260 -6.85 7.26 -36.70
C THR A 260 -7.21 7.72 -35.28
N PRO A 261 -8.25 8.57 -35.11
CA PRO A 261 -8.61 9.10 -33.81
C PRO A 261 -8.94 7.95 -32.85
N LYS A 262 -8.35 7.95 -31.64
CA LYS A 262 -8.70 7.00 -30.59
C LYS A 262 -10.23 7.01 -30.41
N PRO A 263 -10.89 5.83 -30.38
CA PRO A 263 -12.34 5.78 -30.23
C PRO A 263 -12.74 6.54 -28.96
N LYS A 264 -13.68 7.47 -29.10
CA LYS A 264 -14.21 8.24 -27.97
C LYS A 264 -14.87 7.24 -27.02
N ILE A 265 -14.33 7.14 -25.81
CA ILE A 265 -14.95 6.35 -24.75
C ILE A 265 -16.23 7.07 -24.32
N TYR A 266 -17.36 6.41 -24.45
CA TYR A 266 -18.65 6.92 -24.01
C TYR A 266 -19.02 6.24 -22.68
N ALA A 267 -19.43 7.05 -21.71
CA ALA A 267 -19.95 6.60 -20.43
C ALA A 267 -21.09 7.52 -19.98
N GLU A 268 -22.20 6.93 -19.52
CA GLU A 268 -23.36 7.66 -19.04
C GLU A 268 -23.93 6.98 -17.79
N ILE A 269 -24.27 7.76 -16.76
CA ILE A 269 -24.94 7.28 -15.55
C ILE A 269 -26.45 7.53 -15.68
N THR A 270 -27.22 6.46 -15.85
CA THR A 270 -28.67 6.54 -16.08
C THR A 270 -29.40 6.81 -14.76
N SER A 271 -29.21 5.98 -13.74
CA SER A 271 -29.82 6.16 -12.42
C SER A 271 -28.93 5.65 -11.28
N ALA A 272 -29.22 6.10 -10.06
CA ALA A 272 -28.70 5.49 -8.85
C ALA A 272 -29.81 5.46 -7.79
N GLU A 273 -30.03 4.28 -7.20
CA GLU A 273 -31.09 4.05 -6.20
C GLU A 273 -30.48 3.42 -4.96
N ALA A 274 -30.82 3.92 -3.77
CA ALA A 274 -30.38 3.34 -2.52
C ALA A 274 -31.18 2.04 -2.26
N VAL A 275 -30.48 0.93 -2.09
CA VAL A 275 -31.06 -0.41 -1.88
C VAL A 275 -30.32 -1.11 -0.74
N ILE A 276 -31.06 -1.84 0.08
CA ILE A 276 -30.48 -2.71 1.11
C ILE A 276 -30.31 -4.11 0.50
N LYS A 277 -29.04 -4.56 0.40
CA LYS A 277 -28.71 -5.89 -0.15
C LYS A 277 -27.83 -6.64 0.83
N MET A 278 -28.26 -7.83 1.25
CA MET A 278 -27.52 -8.67 2.21
C MET A 278 -27.10 -7.87 3.46
N GLU A 279 -28.05 -7.16 4.06
CA GLU A 279 -27.85 -6.32 5.26
C GLU A 279 -26.90 -5.12 5.07
N ASN A 280 -26.41 -4.87 3.85
CA ASN A 280 -25.56 -3.73 3.55
C ASN A 280 -26.32 -2.62 2.82
N HIS A 281 -26.00 -1.39 3.20
CA HIS A 281 -26.47 -0.17 2.56
C HIS A 281 -25.71 0.09 1.25
N THR A 282 -26.37 -0.06 0.11
CA THR A 282 -25.73 0.04 -1.22
C THR A 282 -26.48 0.98 -2.15
N PHE A 283 -25.77 1.61 -3.09
CA PHE A 283 -26.36 2.20 -4.28
C PHE A 283 -26.36 1.19 -5.42
N LEU A 284 -27.53 0.91 -6.00
CA LEU A 284 -27.64 0.30 -7.31
C LEU A 284 -27.45 1.41 -8.34
N VAL A 285 -26.25 1.51 -8.92
CA VAL A 285 -25.95 2.47 -9.98
C VAL A 285 -26.12 1.80 -11.32
N ARG A 286 -26.97 2.36 -12.19
CA ARG A 286 -27.15 1.94 -13.57
C ARG A 286 -26.38 2.86 -14.51
N PHE A 287 -25.72 2.28 -15.50
CA PHE A 287 -24.85 3.00 -16.41
C PHE A 287 -24.80 2.33 -17.80
N ASN A 288 -24.26 3.06 -18.77
CA ASN A 288 -23.91 2.55 -20.09
C ASN A 288 -22.46 2.95 -20.39
N VAL A 289 -21.61 1.99 -20.76
CA VAL A 289 -20.19 2.21 -21.09
C VAL A 289 -19.83 1.49 -22.38
N THR A 290 -18.94 2.08 -23.18
CA THR A 290 -18.44 1.46 -24.42
C THR A 290 -17.09 0.78 -24.27
N SER A 291 -16.41 0.96 -23.14
CA SER A 291 -15.14 0.32 -22.82
C SER A 291 -15.01 0.07 -21.32
N GLU A 292 -13.99 -0.69 -20.93
CA GLU A 292 -13.62 -0.86 -19.53
C GLU A 292 -13.36 0.50 -18.86
N ALA A 293 -13.89 0.66 -17.65
CA ALA A 293 -13.79 1.87 -16.84
C ALA A 293 -13.85 1.52 -15.35
N THR A 294 -13.53 2.48 -14.49
CA THR A 294 -13.67 2.37 -13.04
C THR A 294 -14.77 3.29 -12.57
N ILE A 295 -15.74 2.76 -11.83
CA ILE A 295 -16.80 3.53 -11.18
C ILE A 295 -16.49 3.67 -9.69
N ARG A 296 -16.65 4.88 -9.15
CA ARG A 296 -16.37 5.25 -7.75
C ARG A 296 -17.58 5.92 -7.14
N LEU A 297 -17.86 5.60 -5.88
CA LEU A 297 -18.85 6.29 -5.06
C LEU A 297 -18.11 7.15 -4.03
N ILE A 298 -18.35 8.46 -4.07
CA ILE A 298 -17.82 9.43 -3.12
C ILE A 298 -18.93 9.84 -2.16
N GLY A 299 -18.65 9.73 -0.87
CA GLY A 299 -19.55 10.13 0.20
C GLY A 299 -19.68 11.64 0.35
N PRO A 300 -20.65 12.10 1.17
CA PRO A 300 -20.87 13.52 1.46
C PRO A 300 -19.71 14.18 2.23
N ASP A 301 -18.80 13.39 2.77
CA ASP A 301 -17.55 13.80 3.41
C ASP A 301 -16.40 13.99 2.40
N GLY A 302 -16.63 13.74 1.11
CA GLY A 302 -15.60 13.79 0.07
C GLY A 302 -14.69 12.56 0.05
N VAL A 303 -14.96 11.55 0.87
CA VAL A 303 -14.16 10.33 0.94
C VAL A 303 -14.78 9.24 0.06
N GLU A 304 -13.95 8.48 -0.63
CA GLU A 304 -14.41 7.32 -1.40
C GLU A 304 -15.00 6.25 -0.47
N LYS A 305 -16.23 5.80 -0.77
CA LYS A 305 -16.91 4.75 -0.02
C LYS A 305 -16.74 3.38 -0.66
N ASP A 306 -16.79 3.31 -1.98
CA ASP A 306 -16.55 2.08 -2.73
C ASP A 306 -16.15 2.35 -4.18
N HIS A 307 -15.58 1.34 -4.84
CA HIS A 307 -15.26 1.37 -6.26
C HIS A 307 -15.35 -0.02 -6.88
N SER A 308 -15.52 -0.06 -8.20
CA SER A 308 -15.42 -1.28 -9.00
C SER A 308 -14.94 -0.98 -10.41
N THR A 309 -14.37 -2.00 -11.05
CA THR A 309 -14.17 -2.01 -12.50
C THR A 309 -15.48 -2.43 -13.16
N ILE A 310 -15.85 -1.76 -14.26
CA ILE A 310 -17.04 -2.02 -15.05
C ILE A 310 -16.64 -2.18 -16.52
N SER A 311 -17.32 -3.07 -17.24
CA SER A 311 -17.05 -3.30 -18.65
C SER A 311 -18.32 -3.69 -19.42
N PRO A 312 -18.42 -3.42 -20.73
CA PRO A 312 -19.54 -3.93 -21.53
C PRO A 312 -19.60 -5.46 -21.43
N PRO A 313 -20.78 -6.09 -21.25
CA PRO A 313 -22.13 -5.51 -21.41
C PRO A 313 -22.81 -5.13 -20.07
N GLU A 314 -22.06 -4.90 -19.00
CA GLU A 314 -22.64 -4.57 -17.69
C GLU A 314 -23.41 -3.25 -17.75
N THR A 315 -24.61 -3.23 -17.15
CA THR A 315 -25.49 -2.05 -17.13
C THR A 315 -25.79 -1.53 -15.72
N GLY A 316 -25.25 -2.18 -14.69
CA GLY A 316 -25.38 -1.69 -13.33
C GLY A 316 -24.58 -2.48 -12.30
N ILE A 317 -24.32 -1.82 -11.17
CA ILE A 317 -23.50 -2.35 -10.09
C ILE A 317 -23.98 -1.87 -8.71
N TYR A 318 -23.66 -2.63 -7.68
CA TYR A 318 -23.92 -2.27 -6.29
C TYR A 318 -22.65 -1.68 -5.66
N LEU A 319 -22.71 -0.43 -5.23
CA LEU A 319 -21.61 0.25 -4.51
C LEU A 319 -21.99 0.46 -3.05
N LYS A 320 -21.13 0.09 -2.11
CA LYS A 320 -21.40 0.27 -0.68
C LYS A 320 -21.33 1.73 -0.26
N MET A 321 -22.33 2.19 0.49
CA MET A 321 -22.40 3.58 0.98
C MET A 321 -21.62 3.81 2.27
N THR A 322 -21.20 2.74 2.93
CA THR A 322 -20.47 2.71 4.20
C THR A 322 -19.06 2.17 3.98
N GLU A 323 -18.14 2.52 4.87
CA GLU A 323 -16.76 2.06 4.76
C GLU A 323 -16.67 0.53 4.86
N ARG A 324 -15.77 -0.06 4.05
CA ARG A 324 -15.58 -1.53 3.98
C ARG A 324 -15.30 -2.19 5.33
N LEU A 325 -14.78 -1.45 6.31
CA LEU A 325 -14.34 -1.97 7.60
C LEU A 325 -15.45 -2.03 8.65
N TYR A 326 -16.50 -1.20 8.52
CA TYR A 326 -17.55 -1.06 9.53
C TYR A 326 -18.94 -1.19 8.86
N GLY A 327 -19.33 -2.44 8.60
CA GLY A 327 -20.58 -2.77 7.88
C GLY A 327 -21.89 -2.44 8.60
N TYR A 328 -21.84 -1.75 9.75
CA TYR A 328 -23.01 -1.49 10.60
C TYR A 328 -23.41 -0.01 10.69
N GLU A 329 -22.69 0.89 10.02
CA GLU A 329 -23.04 2.31 10.06
C GLU A 329 -24.22 2.62 9.14
N THR A 330 -25.14 3.47 9.61
CA THR A 330 -26.21 4.00 8.75
C THR A 330 -25.65 5.13 7.89
N PRO A 331 -25.78 5.10 6.55
CA PRO A 331 -25.26 6.16 5.69
C PRO A 331 -25.94 7.50 6.02
N PRO A 332 -25.18 8.61 6.11
CA PRO A 332 -25.74 9.92 6.39
C PRO A 332 -26.64 10.41 5.23
N PRO A 333 -27.82 11.00 5.52
CA PRO A 333 -28.71 11.53 4.48
C PRO A 333 -28.16 12.85 3.90
N ARG A 334 -27.42 12.76 2.79
CA ARG A 334 -26.81 13.88 2.06
C ARG A 334 -26.55 13.53 0.58
N LYS A 335 -25.88 14.42 -0.13
CA LYS A 335 -25.43 14.26 -1.52
C LYS A 335 -24.24 13.31 -1.62
N TYR A 336 -24.32 12.36 -2.55
CA TYR A 336 -23.27 11.43 -2.94
C TYR A 336 -22.90 11.68 -4.40
N HIS A 337 -21.63 11.48 -4.75
CA HIS A 337 -21.16 11.62 -6.13
C HIS A 337 -20.77 10.26 -6.69
N VAL A 338 -21.27 9.93 -7.88
CA VAL A 338 -20.81 8.77 -8.62
C VAL A 338 -19.96 9.24 -9.80
N ILE A 339 -18.75 8.71 -9.89
CA ILE A 339 -17.75 9.12 -10.87
C ILE A 339 -17.32 7.90 -11.68
N ILE A 340 -17.36 8.00 -13.02
CA ILE A 340 -16.76 6.99 -13.92
C ILE A 340 -15.48 7.56 -14.51
N MET A 341 -14.39 6.79 -14.42
CA MET A 341 -13.08 7.13 -14.95
C MET A 341 -12.62 6.08 -15.96
N ALA A 342 -11.98 6.49 -17.05
CA ALA A 342 -11.23 5.57 -17.91
C ALA A 342 -9.82 6.11 -18.16
N ASN A 343 -8.83 5.22 -18.13
CA ASN A 343 -7.42 5.58 -18.31
C ASN A 343 -6.95 6.70 -17.36
N GLY A 344 -7.46 6.73 -16.13
CA GLY A 344 -7.15 7.75 -15.13
C GLY A 344 -7.83 9.10 -15.33
N VAL A 345 -8.67 9.26 -16.36
CA VAL A 345 -9.40 10.50 -16.65
C VAL A 345 -10.88 10.35 -16.27
N LYS A 346 -11.42 11.36 -15.58
CA LYS A 346 -12.86 11.44 -15.26
C LYS A 346 -13.68 11.67 -16.53
N ILE A 347 -14.59 10.75 -16.84
CA ILE A 347 -15.47 10.83 -18.01
C ILE A 347 -16.81 11.45 -17.65
N VAL A 348 -17.45 10.97 -16.59
CA VAL A 348 -18.77 11.42 -16.14
C VAL A 348 -18.82 11.46 -14.62
N GLU A 349 -19.58 12.43 -14.11
CA GLU A 349 -19.87 12.60 -12.69
C GLU A 349 -21.35 12.97 -12.56
N LYS A 350 -22.04 12.33 -11.61
CA LYS A 350 -23.44 12.61 -11.31
C LYS A 350 -23.65 12.62 -9.79
N GLU A 351 -24.35 13.64 -9.33
CA GLU A 351 -24.71 13.81 -7.92
C GLU A 351 -26.08 13.19 -7.64
N PHE A 352 -26.23 12.53 -6.50
CA PHE A 352 -27.46 11.91 -6.02
C PHE A 352 -27.73 12.32 -4.58
N GLU A 353 -28.93 12.80 -4.30
CA GLU A 353 -29.34 13.15 -2.95
C GLU A 353 -29.98 11.94 -2.25
N PHE A 354 -29.38 11.51 -1.14
CA PHE A 354 -29.93 10.47 -0.28
C PHE A 354 -30.60 11.12 0.92
N THR A 355 -31.90 10.94 1.09
CA THR A 355 -32.67 11.51 2.21
C THR A 355 -32.84 10.53 3.38
N GLY A 356 -32.25 9.34 3.30
CA GLY A 356 -32.44 8.25 4.25
C GLY A 356 -33.36 7.16 3.68
N TYR A 357 -33.41 6.02 4.38
CA TYR A 357 -34.34 4.94 4.02
C TYR A 357 -35.74 5.28 4.51
N ASN A 358 -36.71 5.29 3.59
CA ASN A 358 -38.12 5.46 3.96
C ASN A 358 -38.64 4.18 4.61
N THR A 359 -38.49 4.08 5.93
CA THR A 359 -38.86 2.88 6.68
C THR A 359 -40.01 3.15 7.66
N LYS A 360 -40.86 2.14 7.87
CA LYS A 360 -41.87 2.09 8.95
C LYS A 360 -41.42 1.06 9.98
N VAL A 361 -41.46 1.43 11.26
CA VAL A 361 -41.30 0.46 12.35
C VAL A 361 -42.50 -0.49 12.33
N ILE A 362 -42.24 -1.79 12.15
CA ILE A 362 -43.28 -2.81 12.14
C ILE A 362 -43.39 -3.53 13.49
N LYS A 363 -42.27 -3.65 14.23
CA LYS A 363 -42.23 -4.37 15.50
C LYS A 363 -41.05 -3.90 16.34
N VAL A 364 -41.23 -3.86 17.65
CA VAL A 364 -40.16 -3.64 18.62
C VAL A 364 -40.14 -4.83 19.58
N ASP A 365 -39.04 -5.57 19.57
CA ASP A 365 -38.77 -6.66 20.48
C ASP A 365 -37.73 -6.23 21.52
N PHE A 366 -37.78 -6.79 22.72
CA PHE A 366 -36.75 -6.54 23.73
C PHE A 366 -36.09 -7.86 24.12
N VAL A 367 -34.78 -7.83 24.21
CA VAL A 367 -33.91 -8.97 24.50
C VAL A 367 -33.50 -8.92 25.98
N GLY A 368 -33.42 -10.09 26.61
CA GLY A 368 -32.97 -10.20 28.00
C GLY A 368 -33.89 -9.46 28.97
N LYS A 369 -35.20 -9.70 28.87
CA LYS A 369 -36.18 -9.13 29.80
C LYS A 369 -36.11 -9.89 31.12
N GLU A 370 -35.52 -9.26 32.12
CA GLU A 370 -35.54 -9.75 33.51
C GLU A 370 -36.37 -8.78 34.35
N TRP A 371 -37.36 -9.30 35.09
CA TRP A 371 -38.14 -8.50 36.02
C TRP A 371 -37.89 -9.00 37.44
N ASN A 372 -37.40 -8.11 38.31
CA ASN A 372 -37.20 -8.41 39.72
C ASN A 372 -38.09 -7.48 40.55
N GLU A 373 -38.89 -8.04 41.46
CA GLU A 373 -39.84 -7.28 42.29
C GLU A 373 -39.16 -6.21 43.18
N TYR A 374 -37.88 -6.39 43.51
CA TYR A 374 -37.12 -5.48 44.38
C TYR A 374 -36.27 -4.46 43.60
N PHE A 375 -35.83 -4.77 42.38
CA PHE A 375 -34.90 -3.94 41.60
C PHE A 375 -35.50 -3.39 40.29
N GLY A 376 -36.75 -3.74 39.98
CA GLY A 376 -37.40 -3.37 38.72
C GLY A 376 -36.99 -4.25 37.54
N GLY A 377 -37.31 -3.78 36.34
CA GLY A 377 -37.01 -4.47 35.08
C GLY A 377 -35.64 -4.10 34.51
N ARG A 378 -34.89 -5.10 34.06
CA ARG A 378 -33.69 -4.94 33.23
C ARG A 378 -34.01 -5.41 31.81
N ILE A 379 -33.56 -4.63 30.84
CA ILE A 379 -33.59 -4.96 29.42
C ILE A 379 -32.16 -4.93 28.92
N GLU A 380 -31.69 -6.03 28.33
CA GLU A 380 -30.34 -6.12 27.77
C GLU A 380 -30.23 -5.46 26.40
N GLY A 381 -31.31 -5.45 25.62
CA GLY A 381 -31.32 -4.82 24.31
C GLY A 381 -32.71 -4.63 23.71
N ILE A 382 -32.77 -3.81 22.66
CA ILE A 382 -33.98 -3.52 21.88
C ILE A 382 -33.70 -3.88 20.42
N ILE A 383 -34.56 -4.70 19.82
CA ILE A 383 -34.53 -5.01 18.38
C ILE A 383 -35.72 -4.29 17.73
N ILE A 384 -35.44 -3.40 16.78
CA ILE A 384 -36.45 -2.68 16.02
C ILE A 384 -36.51 -3.28 14.62
N HIS A 385 -37.65 -3.89 14.27
CA HIS A 385 -37.90 -4.40 12.93
C HIS A 385 -38.47 -3.28 12.06
N LEU A 386 -37.81 -3.04 10.93
CA LEU A 386 -38.18 -2.01 9.96
C LEU A 386 -38.69 -2.67 8.67
N ARG A 387 -39.67 -2.03 8.02
CA ARG A 387 -40.10 -2.36 6.66
C ARG A 387 -39.97 -1.12 5.79
N GLU A 388 -39.47 -1.27 4.58
CA GLU A 388 -39.45 -0.20 3.59
C GLU A 388 -40.87 0.19 3.18
N LYS A 389 -41.20 1.48 3.21
CA LYS A 389 -42.48 2.02 2.72
C LYS A 389 -42.44 2.04 1.20
N LYS A 390 -43.46 1.47 0.56
CA LYS A 390 -43.62 1.61 -0.89
C LYS A 390 -43.99 3.06 -1.22
N HIS A 391 -43.45 3.57 -2.32
CA HIS A 391 -43.74 4.93 -2.79
C HIS A 391 -45.26 5.09 -2.99
N GLY A 392 -45.90 5.96 -2.21
CA GLY A 392 -47.35 6.19 -2.22
C GLY A 392 -48.14 5.68 -1.00
N GLU A 393 -47.51 4.99 -0.06
CA GLU A 393 -48.19 4.50 1.16
C GLU A 393 -48.33 5.62 2.21
N VAL A 394 -49.56 6.07 2.47
CA VAL A 394 -49.86 7.15 3.43
C VAL A 394 -49.58 6.69 4.86
N SER A 395 -48.88 7.53 5.62
CA SER A 395 -48.57 7.30 7.04
C SER A 395 -49.86 7.35 7.87
N THR A 396 -50.41 6.18 8.22
CA THR A 396 -51.33 6.02 9.35
C THR A 396 -50.59 5.73 10.63
#